data_AF-A0A194PY37-F1
#
_entry.id   AF-A0A194PY37-F1
#
_cell.length_a   1.000
_cell.length_b   1.000
_cell.length_c   1.000
_cell.angle_alpha   90.00
_cell.angle_beta   90.00
_cell.angle_gamma   90.00
#
_symmetry.space_group_name_H-M   'P 1'
#
loop_
_entity.id
_entity.type
_entity.pdbx_description
1 polymer ?
#
loop_
_entity_poly.entity_id
_entity_poly.type
_entity_poly.pdbx_seq_one_letter_code
_entity_poly.pdbx_strand_id
1 'polypeptide(L)'
;MNKPRIVYILRHGPGKWVIVSIDRCEEDEKYQTNIDVDMHRANRTHVAFSFKVSLAEDFDYTVSIRIDICKYVDGGCKTYQTLADESAINFCEKYAKQNVDAALQMLDMNGFPLPVGDYAVDDYIFNVAELPENAVYGDFVGKGYLIKQGVEFSCVKVAANFVKNDDEDEED
;
A
#
# COMPACT_ATOMS: atom_id res chain seq x y z
N MET A 1 -34.01 2.36 -23.64
CA MET A 1 -33.18 3.58 -23.52
C MET A 1 -31.73 3.16 -23.29
N ASN A 2 -30.86 3.35 -24.28
CA ASN A 2 -29.42 3.10 -24.15
C ASN A 2 -28.81 4.23 -23.30
N LYS A 3 -28.26 3.90 -22.12
CA LYS A 3 -27.45 4.85 -21.35
C LYS A 3 -26.15 5.12 -22.14
N PRO A 4 -25.72 6.38 -22.30
CA PRO A 4 -24.43 6.67 -22.92
C PRO A 4 -23.32 6.04 -22.08
N ARG A 5 -22.41 5.30 -22.73
CA ARG A 5 -21.15 4.87 -22.14
C ARG A 5 -20.25 6.10 -22.06
N ILE A 6 -20.11 6.68 -20.87
CA ILE A 6 -19.05 7.66 -20.60
C ILE A 6 -17.73 6.93 -20.75
N VAL A 7 -16.93 7.32 -21.75
CA VAL A 7 -15.56 6.85 -21.92
C VAL A 7 -14.67 7.81 -21.14
N TYR A 8 -14.14 7.35 -20.01
CA TYR A 8 -13.20 8.13 -19.22
C TYR A 8 -11.85 8.17 -19.94
N ILE A 9 -11.39 9.37 -20.32
CA ILE A 9 -10.02 9.55 -20.80
C ILE A 9 -9.12 9.58 -19.56
N LEU A 10 -8.48 8.46 -19.25
CA LEU A 10 -7.45 8.39 -18.23
C LEU A 10 -6.19 9.06 -18.78
N ARG A 11 -5.83 10.22 -18.24
CA ARG A 11 -4.55 10.87 -18.57
C ARG A 11 -3.41 10.10 -17.89
N HIS A 12 -2.47 9.64 -18.70
CA HIS A 12 -1.26 8.94 -18.29
C HIS A 12 -0.05 9.80 -18.67
N GLY A 13 1.01 9.78 -17.87
CA GLY A 13 2.22 10.53 -18.19
C GLY A 13 3.22 10.57 -17.04
N PRO A 14 4.29 11.37 -17.22
CA PRO A 14 5.33 11.52 -16.22
C PRO A 14 4.86 12.32 -15.00
N GLY A 15 5.24 11.88 -13.81
CA GLY A 15 4.82 12.51 -12.58
C GLY A 15 5.49 11.94 -11.35
N LYS A 16 4.98 12.33 -10.19
CA LYS A 16 5.50 11.92 -8.88
C LYS A 16 4.37 11.36 -8.01
N TRP A 17 4.71 10.31 -7.26
CA TRP A 17 3.84 9.76 -6.23
C TRP A 17 3.92 10.59 -4.95
N VAL A 18 2.77 10.80 -4.34
CA VAL A 18 2.62 11.41 -3.02
C VAL A 18 1.80 10.46 -2.17
N ILE A 19 2.43 9.84 -1.17
CA ILE A 19 1.69 9.10 -0.14
C ILE A 19 1.04 10.12 0.79
N VAL A 20 -0.28 10.02 0.92
CA VAL A 20 -1.12 10.95 1.69
C VAL A 20 -1.33 10.42 3.10
N SER A 21 -1.67 9.13 3.22
CA SER A 21 -1.82 8.46 4.51
C SER A 21 -1.64 6.95 4.38
N ILE A 22 -1.28 6.34 5.50
CA ILE A 22 -1.36 4.90 5.74
C ILE A 22 -2.14 4.74 7.04
N ASP A 23 -3.31 4.12 6.95
CA ASP A 23 -4.25 4.03 8.05
C ASP A 23 -4.74 2.60 8.23
N ARG A 24 -5.29 2.31 9.41
CA ARG A 24 -6.13 1.12 9.60
C ARG A 24 -7.42 1.25 8.80
N CYS A 25 -7.98 0.13 8.36
CA CYS A 25 -9.27 0.13 7.68
C CYS A 25 -10.42 0.47 8.63
N GLU A 26 -11.56 0.95 8.11
CA GLU A 26 -12.66 1.46 8.93
C GLU A 26 -13.35 0.41 9.84
N GLU A 27 -13.09 -0.87 9.59
CA GLU A 27 -13.62 -2.00 10.36
C GLU A 27 -12.47 -2.79 11.04
N ASP A 28 -11.44 -2.09 11.52
CA ASP A 28 -10.23 -2.70 12.08
C ASP A 28 -10.52 -3.62 13.29
N GLU A 29 -11.48 -3.26 14.13
CA GLU A 29 -11.90 -4.00 15.32
C GLU A 29 -12.35 -5.45 15.05
N LYS A 30 -12.74 -5.78 13.80
CA LYS A 30 -13.16 -7.14 13.45
C LYS A 30 -11.99 -8.10 13.21
N TYR A 31 -10.79 -7.56 13.03
CA TYR A 31 -9.61 -8.33 12.65
C TYR A 31 -8.84 -8.82 13.88
N GLN A 32 -8.32 -10.05 13.82
CA GLN A 32 -7.61 -10.68 14.93
C GLN A 32 -6.20 -10.10 15.12
N THR A 33 -5.57 -9.64 14.04
CA THR A 33 -4.27 -8.98 14.10
C THR A 33 -4.46 -7.49 14.35
N ASN A 34 -3.84 -7.00 15.42
CA ASN A 34 -3.73 -5.58 15.66
C ASN A 34 -2.51 -5.05 14.90
N ILE A 35 -2.74 -4.14 13.95
CA ILE A 35 -1.68 -3.41 13.27
C ILE A 35 -1.83 -1.94 13.64
N ASP A 36 -0.86 -1.40 14.36
CA ASP A 36 -0.72 0.04 14.53
C ASP A 36 0.23 0.57 13.47
N VAL A 37 -0.15 1.64 12.79
CA VAL A 37 0.68 2.30 11.79
C VAL A 37 0.66 3.79 12.05
N ASP A 38 1.84 4.37 12.21
CA ASP A 38 2.04 5.80 12.21
C ASP A 38 2.86 6.19 10.99
N MET A 39 2.45 7.27 10.33
CA MET A 39 3.15 7.79 9.16
C MET A 39 3.41 9.27 9.35
N HIS A 40 4.65 9.68 9.16
CA HIS A 40 5.02 11.09 9.13
C HIS A 40 5.93 11.41 7.94
N ARG A 41 5.81 12.63 7.45
CA ARG A 41 6.64 13.11 6.34
C ARG A 41 8.01 13.51 6.88
N ALA A 42 9.04 12.75 6.56
CA ALA A 42 10.42 13.07 6.94
C ALA A 42 10.97 14.24 6.11
N ASN A 43 10.75 14.22 4.79
CA ASN A 43 11.07 15.34 3.91
C ASN A 43 10.21 15.32 2.62
N ARG A 44 10.62 16.03 1.56
CA ARG A 44 9.86 16.11 0.30
C ARG A 44 9.67 14.76 -0.39
N THR A 45 10.71 13.91 -0.38
CA THR A 45 10.74 12.61 -1.09
C THR A 45 10.78 11.41 -0.17
N HIS A 46 10.94 11.62 1.14
CA HIS A 46 10.99 10.54 2.12
C HIS A 46 9.78 10.60 3.05
N VAL A 47 9.14 9.46 3.19
CA VAL A 47 8.07 9.20 4.16
C VAL A 47 8.64 8.21 5.16
N ALA A 48 8.47 8.52 6.44
CA ALA A 48 8.79 7.58 7.50
C ALA A 48 7.51 6.92 7.99
N PHE A 49 7.57 5.62 8.23
CA PHE A 49 6.49 4.89 8.85
C PHE A 49 7.00 3.99 9.97
N SER A 50 6.23 3.96 11.05
CA SER A 50 6.41 3.04 12.15
C SER A 50 5.23 2.07 12.14
N PHE A 51 5.51 0.78 12.26
CA PHE A 51 4.46 -0.23 12.34
C PHE A 51 4.67 -1.13 13.55
N LYS A 52 3.57 -1.45 14.23
CA LYS A 52 3.53 -2.47 15.29
C LYS A 52 2.51 -3.50 14.90
N VAL A 53 2.89 -4.77 14.95
CA VAL A 53 2.01 -5.88 14.61
C VAL A 53 2.09 -6.97 15.65
N SER A 54 0.93 -7.39 16.13
CA SER A 54 0.77 -8.57 16.99
C SER A 54 0.24 -9.73 16.15
N LEU A 55 1.11 -10.67 15.82
CA LEU A 55 0.75 -11.88 15.09
C LEU A 55 0.20 -12.91 16.07
N ALA A 56 -1.07 -13.30 15.91
CA ALA A 56 -1.71 -14.36 16.70
C ALA A 56 -1.32 -15.78 16.23
N GLU A 57 -0.77 -15.90 15.02
CA GLU A 57 -0.28 -17.12 14.41
C GLU A 57 0.94 -16.82 13.53
N ASP A 58 1.68 -17.85 13.15
CA ASP A 58 2.81 -17.70 12.21
C ASP A 58 2.35 -17.08 10.88
N PHE A 59 3.12 -16.10 10.41
CA PHE A 59 3.01 -15.51 9.08
C PHE A 59 3.89 -16.29 8.11
N ASP A 60 3.27 -17.23 7.39
CA ASP A 60 3.93 -18.15 6.48
C ASP A 60 3.37 -18.05 5.04
N TYR A 61 3.81 -18.95 4.16
CA TYR A 61 3.43 -18.97 2.74
C TYR A 61 1.96 -19.35 2.49
N THR A 62 1.19 -19.65 3.54
CA THR A 62 -0.25 -19.93 3.44
C THR A 62 -1.11 -18.68 3.65
N VAL A 63 -0.50 -17.59 4.12
CA VAL A 63 -1.13 -16.28 4.21
C VAL A 63 -1.17 -15.68 2.81
N SER A 64 -2.36 -15.46 2.29
CA SER A 64 -2.61 -14.79 1.01
C SER A 64 -2.81 -13.28 1.18
N ILE A 65 -2.66 -12.52 0.09
CA ILE A 65 -2.86 -11.07 0.06
C ILE A 65 -3.82 -10.66 -1.04
N ARG A 66 -4.67 -9.68 -0.76
CA ARG A 66 -5.51 -8.98 -1.75
C ARG A 66 -5.36 -7.48 -1.57
N ILE A 67 -5.14 -6.72 -2.63
CA ILE A 67 -5.12 -5.26 -2.62
C ILE A 67 -6.17 -4.76 -3.60
N ASP A 68 -7.20 -4.12 -3.07
CA ASP A 68 -8.25 -3.48 -3.85
C ASP A 68 -7.94 -2.00 -4.01
N ILE A 69 -7.67 -1.57 -5.25
CA ILE A 69 -7.31 -0.20 -5.60
C ILE A 69 -8.50 0.46 -6.28
N CYS A 70 -8.95 1.59 -5.73
CA CYS A 70 -9.92 2.46 -6.36
C CYS A 70 -9.30 3.81 -6.71
N LYS A 71 -9.81 4.42 -7.78
CA LYS A 71 -9.44 5.76 -8.24
C LYS A 71 -10.63 6.70 -8.05
N TYR A 72 -10.40 7.90 -7.54
CA TYR A 72 -11.44 8.91 -7.46
C TYR A 72 -11.72 9.53 -8.83
N VAL A 73 -12.97 9.42 -9.28
CA VAL A 73 -13.50 10.04 -10.49
C VAL A 73 -14.96 10.45 -10.23
N ASP A 74 -15.39 11.59 -10.77
CA ASP A 74 -16.77 12.10 -10.67
C ASP A 74 -17.33 12.12 -9.23
N GLY A 75 -16.51 12.55 -8.28
CA GLY A 75 -16.93 12.70 -6.88
C GLY A 75 -17.03 11.39 -6.08
N GLY A 76 -16.51 10.27 -6.59
CA GLY A 76 -16.47 9.02 -5.82
C GLY A 76 -15.34 8.07 -6.21
N CYS A 77 -15.07 7.10 -5.36
CA CYS A 77 -14.07 6.06 -5.65
C CYS A 77 -14.67 4.97 -6.56
N LYS A 78 -14.03 4.71 -7.69
CA LYS A 78 -14.39 3.62 -8.61
C LYS A 78 -13.27 2.59 -8.63
N THR A 79 -13.61 1.31 -8.64
CA THR A 79 -12.63 0.21 -8.74
C THR A 79 -11.74 0.43 -9.95
N TYR A 80 -10.43 0.41 -9.72
CA TYR A 80 -9.41 0.60 -10.74
C TYR A 80 -8.68 -0.71 -11.02
N GLN A 81 -8.19 -1.38 -9.97
CA GLN A 81 -7.44 -2.62 -10.08
C GLN A 81 -7.57 -3.43 -8.79
N THR A 82 -7.54 -4.75 -8.91
CA THR A 82 -7.30 -5.64 -7.77
C THR A 82 -6.03 -6.42 -8.04
N LEU A 83 -5.13 -6.44 -7.06
CA LEU A 83 -3.96 -7.31 -7.05
C LEU A 83 -4.19 -8.41 -6.02
N ALA A 84 -3.77 -9.63 -6.31
CA ALA A 84 -3.87 -10.72 -5.35
C ALA A 84 -2.76 -11.75 -5.59
N ASP A 85 -2.35 -12.40 -4.51
CA ASP A 85 -1.45 -13.55 -4.54
C ASP A 85 -1.87 -14.51 -3.43
N GLU A 86 -1.74 -15.81 -3.68
CA GLU A 86 -2.03 -16.84 -2.68
C GLU A 86 -0.97 -16.86 -1.56
N SER A 87 0.16 -16.17 -1.75
CA SER A 87 1.19 -15.94 -0.74
C SER A 87 1.56 -14.45 -0.66
N ALA A 88 1.28 -13.83 0.49
CA ALA A 88 1.70 -12.48 0.82
C ALA A 88 3.23 -12.35 0.81
N ILE A 89 3.95 -13.41 1.17
CA ILE A 89 5.42 -13.46 1.08
C ILE A 89 5.86 -13.36 -0.37
N ASN A 90 5.28 -14.17 -1.27
CA ASN A 90 5.64 -14.13 -2.70
C ASN A 90 5.32 -12.78 -3.32
N PHE A 91 4.18 -12.19 -2.95
CA PHE A 91 3.81 -10.84 -3.36
C PHE A 91 4.85 -9.82 -2.93
N CYS A 92 5.25 -9.85 -1.66
CA CYS A 92 6.29 -9.00 -1.10
C CYS A 92 7.64 -9.20 -1.80
N GLU A 93 8.07 -10.44 -2.02
CA GLU A 93 9.31 -10.75 -2.75
C GLU A 93 9.28 -10.25 -4.20
N LYS A 94 8.11 -10.23 -4.83
CA LYS A 94 7.96 -9.76 -6.21
C LYS A 94 7.94 -8.24 -6.33
N TYR A 95 7.24 -7.55 -5.42
CA TYR A 95 6.94 -6.12 -5.57
C TYR A 95 7.67 -5.21 -4.58
N ALA A 96 8.17 -5.74 -3.47
CA ALA A 96 8.69 -4.94 -2.35
C ALA A 96 9.92 -5.57 -1.66
N LYS A 97 10.62 -6.50 -2.31
CA LYS A 97 11.67 -7.32 -1.69
C LYS A 97 12.69 -6.51 -0.88
N GLN A 98 13.25 -5.47 -1.48
CA GLN A 98 14.27 -4.65 -0.81
C GLN A 98 13.72 -3.97 0.45
N ASN A 99 12.48 -3.48 0.40
CA ASN A 99 11.85 -2.85 1.56
C ASN A 99 11.56 -3.86 2.67
N VAL A 100 11.12 -5.06 2.29
CA VAL A 100 10.81 -6.14 3.23
C VAL A 100 12.07 -6.69 3.87
N ASP A 101 13.12 -6.93 3.09
CA ASP A 101 14.42 -7.37 3.60
C ASP A 101 14.99 -6.35 4.60
N ALA A 102 14.87 -5.05 4.31
CA ALA A 102 15.32 -3.98 5.21
C ALA A 102 14.49 -3.93 6.51
N ALA A 103 13.16 -4.05 6.42
CA ALA A 103 12.29 -4.10 7.60
C ALA A 103 12.59 -5.35 8.47
N LEU A 104 12.85 -6.51 7.87
CA LEU A 104 13.22 -7.72 8.60
C LEU A 104 14.56 -7.58 9.31
N GLN A 105 15.54 -6.91 8.70
CA GLN A 105 16.82 -6.62 9.35
C GLN A 105 16.65 -5.72 10.59
N MET A 106 15.72 -4.75 10.55
CA MET A 106 15.42 -3.92 11.74
C MET A 106 14.80 -4.73 12.89
N LEU A 107 14.21 -5.90 12.58
CA LEU A 107 13.67 -6.85 13.55
C LEU A 107 14.68 -7.94 13.97
N ASP A 108 15.95 -7.85 13.54
CA ASP A 108 16.97 -8.89 13.68
C ASP A 108 16.54 -10.26 13.08
N MET A 109 15.73 -10.22 12.01
CA MET A 109 15.21 -11.38 11.30
C MET A 109 15.86 -11.55 9.92
N ASN A 110 16.04 -12.80 9.51
CA ASN A 110 16.73 -13.15 8.25
C ASN A 110 15.79 -13.68 7.16
N GLY A 111 14.47 -13.52 7.31
CA GLY A 111 13.49 -13.98 6.33
C GLY A 111 12.18 -14.45 6.94
N PHE A 112 11.35 -15.02 6.08
CA PHE A 112 10.08 -15.67 6.42
C PHE A 112 10.27 -17.18 6.66
N PRO A 113 9.32 -17.86 7.33
CA PRO A 113 8.11 -17.32 7.98
C PRO A 113 8.43 -16.49 9.23
N LEU A 114 7.51 -15.60 9.61
CA LEU A 114 7.58 -14.90 10.90
C LEU A 114 6.81 -15.70 11.94
N PRO A 115 7.42 -16.10 13.07
CA PRO A 115 6.70 -16.76 14.14
C PRO A 115 5.59 -15.89 14.76
N VAL A 116 4.67 -16.52 15.48
CA VAL A 116 3.77 -15.81 16.42
C VAL A 116 4.55 -14.87 17.34
N GLY A 117 4.06 -13.64 17.55
CA GLY A 117 4.72 -12.65 18.39
C GLY A 117 4.37 -11.20 18.08
N ASP A 118 4.98 -10.30 18.84
CA ASP A 118 4.85 -8.85 18.69
C ASP A 118 6.10 -8.30 17.98
N TYR A 119 5.88 -7.53 16.92
CA TYR A 119 6.94 -6.93 16.11
C TYR A 119 6.72 -5.43 16.04
N ALA A 120 7.80 -4.67 16.12
CA ALA A 120 7.79 -3.22 15.99
C ALA A 120 8.96 -2.78 15.11
N VAL A 121 8.66 -2.05 14.04
CA VAL A 121 9.65 -1.33 13.25
C VAL A 121 9.35 0.14 13.42
N ASP A 122 10.34 0.88 13.89
CA ASP A 122 10.23 2.31 14.13
C ASP A 122 11.01 3.09 13.07
N ASP A 123 10.40 4.16 12.56
CA ASP A 123 11.01 5.13 11.64
C ASP A 123 11.62 4.52 10.37
N TYR A 124 10.98 3.51 9.79
CA TYR A 124 11.40 3.00 8.48
C TYR A 124 11.22 4.10 7.43
N ILE A 125 12.31 4.45 6.74
CA ILE A 125 12.32 5.53 5.75
C ILE A 125 12.14 4.94 4.35
N PHE A 126 11.07 5.36 3.68
CA PHE A 126 10.78 5.02 2.30
C PHE A 126 10.95 6.24 1.38
N ASN A 127 11.73 6.06 0.31
CA ASN A 127 11.93 7.07 -0.72
C ASN A 127 10.86 6.93 -1.83
N VAL A 128 9.86 7.81 -1.82
CA VAL A 128 8.77 7.77 -2.81
C VAL A 128 9.24 8.07 -4.23
N ALA A 129 10.45 8.62 -4.41
CA ALA A 129 11.03 8.86 -5.73
C ALA A 129 11.49 7.58 -6.43
N GLU A 130 11.57 6.44 -5.73
CA GLU A 130 11.86 5.13 -6.33
C GLU A 130 10.62 4.46 -6.94
N LEU A 131 9.43 5.04 -6.71
CA LEU A 131 8.20 4.58 -7.34
C LEU A 131 8.16 4.93 -8.83
N PRO A 132 7.36 4.21 -9.64
CA PRO A 132 7.28 4.45 -11.08
C PRO A 132 6.96 5.90 -11.42
N GLU A 133 7.80 6.51 -12.26
CA GLU A 133 7.67 7.91 -12.70
C GLU A 133 6.57 8.12 -13.75
N ASN A 134 5.95 7.05 -14.25
CA ASN A 134 4.87 7.10 -15.24
C ASN A 134 3.66 6.33 -14.73
N ALA A 135 2.53 7.01 -14.58
CA ALA A 135 1.27 6.39 -14.16
C ALA A 135 0.07 7.23 -14.62
N VAL A 136 -1.12 6.74 -14.29
CA VAL A 136 -2.37 7.48 -14.48
C VAL A 136 -2.48 8.54 -13.40
N TYR A 137 -2.68 9.80 -13.78
CA TYR A 137 -2.85 10.88 -12.80
C TYR A 137 -4.16 10.75 -12.01
N GLY A 138 -4.10 11.18 -10.75
CA GLY A 138 -5.26 11.33 -9.86
C GLY A 138 -5.03 10.76 -8.47
N ASP A 139 -6.13 10.67 -7.73
CA ASP A 139 -6.14 10.20 -6.34
C ASP A 139 -6.59 8.75 -6.27
N PHE A 140 -5.87 7.98 -5.47
CA PHE A 140 -6.06 6.55 -5.31
C PHE A 140 -6.18 6.17 -3.84
N VAL A 141 -7.00 5.17 -3.58
CA VAL A 141 -7.03 4.47 -2.29
C VAL A 141 -6.86 2.98 -2.56
N GLY A 142 -5.84 2.40 -1.95
CA GLY A 142 -5.61 0.96 -1.88
C GLY A 142 -6.02 0.42 -0.52
N LYS A 143 -6.77 -0.67 -0.48
CA LYS A 143 -7.02 -1.45 0.74
C LYS A 143 -6.36 -2.81 0.59
N GLY A 144 -5.34 -3.08 1.40
CA GLY A 144 -4.62 -4.34 1.46
C GLY A 144 -5.17 -5.23 2.58
N TYR A 145 -5.46 -6.48 2.27
CA TYR A 145 -6.01 -7.49 3.17
C TYR A 145 -5.06 -8.67 3.24
N LEU A 146 -4.82 -9.17 4.45
CA LEU A 146 -4.20 -10.48 4.66
C LEU A 146 -5.27 -11.51 4.94
N ILE A 147 -5.18 -12.66 4.26
CA ILE A 147 -6.22 -13.68 4.24
C ILE A 147 -5.61 -15.04 4.54
N LYS A 148 -6.15 -15.77 5.53
CA LYS A 148 -5.73 -17.13 5.88
C LYS A 148 -6.95 -18.03 5.90
N GLN A 149 -6.90 -19.18 5.22
CA GLN A 149 -8.02 -20.12 5.11
C GLN A 149 -9.34 -19.46 4.65
N GLY A 150 -9.25 -18.44 3.78
CA GLY A 150 -10.40 -17.70 3.25
C GLY A 150 -10.98 -16.62 4.18
N VAL A 151 -10.38 -16.39 5.34
CA VAL A 151 -10.78 -15.36 6.30
C VAL A 151 -9.79 -14.20 6.28
N GLU A 152 -10.29 -12.98 6.07
CA GLU A 152 -9.51 -11.76 6.24
C GLU A 152 -9.22 -11.55 7.74
N PHE A 153 -7.94 -11.43 8.09
CA PHE A 153 -7.53 -11.28 9.49
C PHE A 153 -6.72 -10.01 9.77
N SER A 154 -6.48 -9.18 8.74
CA SER A 154 -5.89 -7.85 8.84
C SER A 154 -6.24 -6.99 7.62
N CYS A 155 -6.29 -5.66 7.80
CA CYS A 155 -6.48 -4.70 6.72
C CYS A 155 -5.72 -3.38 6.97
N VAL A 156 -5.03 -2.90 5.94
CA VAL A 156 -4.38 -1.58 5.90
C VAL A 156 -4.87 -0.80 4.69
N LYS A 157 -5.08 0.50 4.86
CA LYS A 157 -5.52 1.43 3.83
C LYS A 157 -4.38 2.40 3.51
N VAL A 158 -4.10 2.61 2.23
CA VAL A 158 -3.13 3.59 1.75
C VAL A 158 -3.84 4.57 0.83
N ALA A 159 -3.73 5.86 1.12
CA ALA A 159 -4.14 6.92 0.21
C ALA A 159 -2.91 7.51 -0.48
N ALA A 160 -2.95 7.61 -1.80
CA ALA A 160 -1.83 8.13 -2.59
C ALA A 160 -2.32 8.88 -3.83
N ASN A 161 -1.56 9.90 -4.21
CA ASN A 161 -1.84 10.70 -5.40
C ASN A 161 -0.69 10.56 -6.38
N PHE A 162 -1.01 10.51 -7.67
CA PHE A 162 -0.03 10.65 -8.74
C PHE A 162 -0.28 11.96 -9.46
N VAL A 163 0.68 12.89 -9.34
CA VAL A 163 0.56 14.27 -9.83
C VAL A 163 1.60 14.56 -10.90
N LYS A 164 1.28 15.46 -11.83
CA LYS A 164 2.22 15.94 -12.84
C LYS A 164 3.42 16.60 -12.14
N ASN A 165 4.60 16.51 -12.74
CA ASN A 165 5.72 17.32 -12.30
C ASN A 165 5.42 18.79 -12.63
N ASP A 166 5.61 19.68 -11.66
CA ASP A 166 5.32 21.11 -11.78
C ASP A 166 6.33 21.83 -12.70
N ASP A 167 7.40 21.14 -13.12
CA ASP A 167 8.53 21.70 -13.87
C ASP A 167 8.28 21.85 -15.39
N GLU A 168 7.03 21.82 -15.86
CA GLU A 168 6.66 22.00 -17.27
C GLU A 168 5.79 23.25 -17.55
N ASP A 169 5.51 24.08 -16.53
CA ASP A 169 4.68 25.30 -16.70
C ASP A 169 5.49 26.61 -16.65
N GLU A 170 6.82 26.57 -16.88
CA GLU A 170 7.66 27.75 -17.17
C GLU A 170 8.11 27.73 -18.64
N GLU A 171 7.18 27.96 -19.57
CA GLU A 171 7.52 28.55 -20.88
C GLU A 171 6.60 29.76 -21.11
N ASP A 172 7.22 30.95 -21.06
CA ASP A 172 6.67 32.28 -21.38
C ASP A 172 6.07 32.36 -22.81
#